data_AF-A0A5N6UHJ6-F1
#
_entry.id   AF-A0A5N6UHJ6-F1
#
_cell.length_a   1.000
_cell.length_b   1.000
_cell.length_c   1.000
_cell.angle_alpha   90.00
_cell.angle_beta   90.00
_cell.angle_gamma   90.00
#
_symmetry.space_group_name_H-M   'P 1'
#
loop_
_entity.id
_entity.type
_entity.pdbx_description
1 polymer ?
#
loop_
_entity_poly.entity_id
_entity_poly.type
_entity_poly.pdbx_seq_one_letter_code
_entity_poly.pdbx_strand_id
1 'polypeptide(L)'
;MVHQDEQLKLLLNAIDSASRGTLQAVLTAICRDDQSTRDRVSKSLLITEDQVPIIPSEDEESDGEESGNEEDEESEGEIPRPKETSSDQQSSGSKRLRQRYAYCENCDKEFDVTQNTNTSCKFHPDYCYPDGDFFVDDDQYDNGDYDKGEMLEEFPEGYIYECCEKRANEEPCTIDKHRERISTKRQKV
;
A
#
# COMPACT_ATOMS: atom_id res chain seq x y z
N MET A 1 24.10 16.97 29.63
CA MET A 1 22.80 16.31 29.36
C MET A 1 21.80 17.31 28.78
N VAL A 2 21.50 18.44 29.44
CA VAL A 2 20.56 19.47 28.92
C VAL A 2 20.85 19.94 27.48
N HIS A 3 22.11 20.16 27.12
CA HIS A 3 22.50 20.63 25.78
C HIS A 3 22.28 19.60 24.66
N GLN A 4 22.40 18.30 24.95
CA GLN A 4 22.17 17.25 23.95
C GLN A 4 20.67 17.10 23.65
N ASP A 5 19.82 17.27 24.67
CA ASP A 5 18.37 17.23 24.49
C ASP A 5 17.85 18.45 23.70
N GLU A 6 18.43 19.63 23.91
CA GLU A 6 18.09 20.82 23.13
C GLU A 6 18.52 20.68 21.67
N GLN A 7 19.73 20.16 21.43
CA GLN A 7 20.21 19.90 20.08
C GLN A 7 19.36 18.85 19.35
N LEU A 8 18.92 17.80 20.06
CA LEU A 8 18.01 16.80 19.49
C LEU A 8 16.66 17.40 19.12
N LYS A 9 16.07 18.24 19.99
CA LYS A 9 14.81 18.92 19.69
C LYS A 9 14.91 19.83 18.47
N LEU A 10 15.98 20.62 18.37
CA LEU A 10 16.22 21.48 17.20
C LEU A 10 16.37 20.65 15.92
N LEU A 11 17.04 19.50 16.00
CA LEU A 11 17.17 18.59 14.87
C LEU A 11 15.82 18.00 14.44
N LEU A 12 14.99 17.54 15.38
CA LEU A 12 13.66 17.01 15.07
C LEU A 12 12.78 18.06 14.38
N ASN A 13 12.76 19.29 14.89
CA ASN A 13 12.04 20.40 14.25
C ASN A 13 12.55 20.70 12.83
N ALA A 14 13.86 20.59 12.61
CA ALA A 14 14.45 20.77 11.28
C ALA A 14 14.07 19.64 10.32
N ILE A 15 13.93 18.40 10.82
CA ILE A 15 13.45 17.27 10.03
C ILE A 15 12.00 17.47 9.62
N ASP A 16 11.14 17.85 10.55
CA ASP A 16 9.69 18.01 10.32
C ASP A 16 9.37 19.15 9.34
N SER A 17 10.21 20.18 9.30
CA SER A 17 10.05 21.35 8.42
C SER A 17 10.78 21.23 7.08
N ALA A 18 11.69 20.25 6.93
CA ALA A 18 12.47 20.09 5.72
C ALA A 18 11.64 19.52 4.56
N SER A 19 11.94 19.97 3.34
CA SER A 19 11.34 19.39 2.15
C SER A 19 11.74 17.92 1.96
N ARG A 20 10.88 17.12 1.28
CA ARG A 20 11.19 15.73 0.91
C ARG A 20 12.54 15.60 0.19
N GLY A 21 12.84 16.51 -0.72
CA GLY A 21 14.11 16.51 -1.47
C GLY A 21 15.32 16.74 -0.56
N THR A 22 15.20 17.64 0.41
CA THR A 22 16.24 17.90 1.41
C THR A 22 16.48 16.67 2.29
N LEU A 23 15.40 16.07 2.82
CA LEU A 23 15.49 14.86 3.65
C LEU A 23 16.11 13.69 2.88
N GLN A 24 15.73 13.51 1.62
CA GLN A 24 16.30 12.47 0.76
C GLN A 24 17.80 12.70 0.51
N ALA A 25 18.21 13.94 0.26
CA ALA A 25 19.62 14.28 0.06
C ALA A 25 20.46 14.00 1.32
N VAL A 26 19.98 14.41 2.49
CA VAL A 26 20.65 14.19 3.78
C VAL A 26 20.73 12.69 4.10
N LEU A 27 19.63 11.95 4.00
CA LEU A 27 19.62 10.50 4.24
C LEU A 27 20.56 9.75 3.29
N THR A 28 20.60 10.16 2.02
CA THR A 28 21.50 9.59 1.02
C THR A 28 22.96 9.84 1.37
N ALA A 29 23.30 11.05 1.82
CA ALA A 29 24.66 11.38 2.26
C ALA A 29 25.07 10.52 3.48
N ILE A 30 24.22 10.45 4.51
CA ILE A 30 24.49 9.65 5.71
C ILE A 30 24.67 8.16 5.35
N CYS A 31 23.83 7.61 4.48
CA CYS A 31 23.96 6.21 4.05
C CYS A 31 25.26 5.94 3.27
N ARG A 32 25.79 6.93 2.54
CA ARG A 32 27.08 6.79 1.83
C ARG A 32 28.26 6.77 2.80
N ASP A 33 28.18 7.57 3.86
CA ASP A 33 29.29 7.77 4.78
C ASP A 33 29.32 6.74 5.92
N ASP A 34 28.16 6.30 6.42
CA ASP A 34 28.05 5.38 7.56
C ASP A 34 27.40 4.04 7.20
N GLN A 35 28.17 2.96 7.35
CA GLN A 35 27.70 1.60 7.06
C GLN A 35 26.60 1.16 8.04
N SER A 36 26.69 1.54 9.32
CA SER A 36 25.68 1.14 10.31
C SER A 36 24.31 1.72 9.97
N THR A 37 24.28 3.01 9.62
CA THR A 37 23.06 3.69 9.16
C THR A 37 22.55 3.09 7.86
N ARG A 38 23.44 2.78 6.91
CA ARG A 38 23.05 2.11 5.66
C ARG A 38 22.34 0.78 5.92
N ASP A 39 22.87 -0.05 6.82
CA ASP A 39 22.26 -1.34 7.15
C ASP A 39 20.89 -1.17 7.81
N ARG A 40 20.74 -0.15 8.69
CA ARG A 40 19.46 0.18 9.33
C ARG A 40 18.43 0.66 8.31
N VAL A 41 18.82 1.61 7.45
CA VAL A 41 17.95 2.15 6.41
C VAL A 41 17.58 1.07 5.39
N SER A 42 18.53 0.21 5.02
CA SER A 42 18.27 -0.94 4.14
C SER A 42 17.22 -1.87 4.74
N LYS A 43 17.27 -2.18 6.03
CA LYS A 43 16.27 -3.02 6.71
C LYS A 43 14.89 -2.34 6.81
N SER A 44 14.85 -1.01 6.82
CA SER A 44 13.60 -0.26 6.86
C SER A 44 12.95 -0.12 5.49
N LEU A 45 13.72 0.10 4.42
CA LEU A 45 13.20 0.45 3.10
C LEU A 45 13.20 -0.71 2.10
N LEU A 46 14.01 -1.75 2.34
CA LEU A 46 14.11 -2.91 1.46
C LEU A 46 13.64 -4.17 2.17
N ILE A 47 13.00 -5.04 1.41
CA ILE A 47 12.59 -6.38 1.82
C ILE A 47 13.08 -7.40 0.81
N THR A 48 13.04 -8.67 1.17
CA THR A 48 13.26 -9.76 0.23
C THR A 48 11.93 -10.18 -0.40
N GLU A 49 11.95 -10.65 -1.65
CA GLU A 49 10.73 -11.03 -2.38
C GLU A 49 9.87 -12.09 -1.67
N ASP A 50 10.47 -12.98 -0.88
CA ASP A 50 9.77 -14.01 -0.09
C ASP A 50 8.98 -13.46 1.12
N GLN A 51 9.19 -12.19 1.49
CA GLN A 51 8.44 -11.54 2.57
C GLN A 51 7.11 -10.94 2.08
N VAL A 52 6.85 -10.96 0.77
CA VAL A 52 5.59 -10.45 0.21
C VAL A 52 4.54 -11.56 0.29
N PRO A 53 3.37 -11.32 0.92
CA PRO A 53 2.29 -12.29 0.94
C PRO A 53 1.88 -12.69 -0.49
N ILE A 54 1.94 -13.99 -0.79
CA ILE A 54 1.35 -14.54 -2.01
C ILE A 54 -0.15 -14.60 -1.75
N ILE A 55 -0.88 -13.59 -2.22
CA ILE A 55 -2.33 -13.63 -2.24
C ILE A 55 -2.73 -14.29 -3.56
N PRO A 56 -3.40 -15.46 -3.54
CA PRO A 56 -3.92 -16.07 -4.76
C PRO A 56 -4.77 -15.02 -5.49
N SER A 57 -4.43 -14.72 -6.75
CA SER A 57 -5.34 -14.02 -7.64
C SER A 57 -6.44 -15.01 -8.01
N GLU A 58 -7.69 -14.59 -7.93
CA GLU A 58 -8.88 -15.36 -8.33
C GLU A 58 -8.95 -15.60 -9.86
N ASP A 59 -7.86 -15.36 -10.59
CA ASP A 59 -7.76 -15.48 -12.05
C ASP A 59 -7.23 -16.85 -12.52
N GLU A 60 -7.10 -17.85 -11.64
CA GLU A 60 -6.83 -19.25 -12.02
C GLU A 60 -8.03 -20.15 -11.73
N GLU A 61 -9.11 -19.92 -12.49
CA GLU A 61 -10.17 -20.90 -12.71
C GLU A 61 -9.59 -22.08 -13.50
N SER A 62 -9.02 -23.06 -12.80
CA SER A 62 -8.69 -24.37 -13.37
C SER A 62 -9.85 -25.32 -13.09
N ASP A 63 -10.70 -25.47 -14.10
CA ASP A 63 -11.69 -26.53 -14.28
C ASP A 63 -11.21 -27.89 -13.76
N GLY A 64 -11.98 -28.51 -12.88
CA GLY A 64 -11.67 -29.79 -12.25
C GLY A 64 -12.85 -30.38 -11.48
N GLU A 65 -13.86 -30.79 -12.22
CA GLU A 65 -15.10 -31.49 -11.87
C GLU A 65 -14.97 -32.59 -10.77
N GLU A 66 -15.92 -32.55 -9.83
CA GLU A 66 -16.68 -33.62 -9.13
C GLU A 66 -16.03 -34.98 -8.76
N SER A 67 -16.13 -35.36 -7.47
CA SER A 67 -16.73 -36.65 -7.04
C SER A 67 -16.91 -36.70 -5.52
N GLY A 68 -18.17 -36.93 -5.09
CA GLY A 68 -18.57 -37.02 -3.68
C GLY A 68 -18.17 -38.30 -2.95
N ASN A 69 -18.22 -38.25 -1.62
CA ASN A 69 -19.09 -39.10 -0.81
C ASN A 69 -19.11 -38.66 0.66
N GLU A 70 -20.22 -39.05 1.30
CA GLU A 70 -20.76 -38.68 2.60
C GLU A 70 -20.11 -39.38 3.82
N GLU A 71 -20.32 -38.73 4.97
CA GLU A 71 -20.54 -39.26 6.34
C GLU A 71 -19.37 -39.76 7.22
N ASP A 72 -19.39 -39.21 8.45
CA ASP A 72 -19.34 -39.86 9.76
C ASP A 72 -18.20 -39.53 10.76
N GLU A 73 -18.66 -38.88 11.84
CA GLU A 73 -18.49 -39.22 13.27
C GLU A 73 -17.16 -38.98 14.02
N GLU A 74 -17.38 -38.57 15.27
CA GLU A 74 -16.46 -38.07 16.28
C GLU A 74 -15.49 -39.14 16.81
N SER A 75 -14.24 -38.75 17.08
CA SER A 75 -13.42 -39.41 18.12
C SER A 75 -12.23 -38.56 18.56
N GLU A 76 -12.08 -38.47 19.88
CA GLU A 76 -11.05 -37.73 20.59
C GLU A 76 -9.64 -38.37 20.50
N GLY A 77 -8.62 -37.51 20.65
CA GLY A 77 -7.37 -37.87 21.32
C GLY A 77 -6.28 -38.50 20.45
N GLU A 78 -5.24 -37.73 20.14
CA GLU A 78 -3.85 -38.00 20.57
C GLU A 78 -2.89 -37.01 19.89
N ILE A 79 -1.93 -36.52 20.67
CA ILE A 79 -0.90 -35.56 20.28
C ILE A 79 0.22 -36.28 19.51
N PRO A 80 0.59 -35.86 18.30
CA PRO A 80 1.89 -36.19 17.73
C PRO A 80 2.79 -34.95 17.76
N ARG A 81 3.81 -34.98 18.62
CA ARG A 81 5.03 -34.15 18.48
C ARG A 81 5.63 -34.35 17.08
N PRO A 82 6.09 -33.27 16.43
CA PRO A 82 7.25 -33.41 15.56
C PRO A 82 8.34 -32.38 15.92
N LYS A 83 9.46 -32.96 16.36
CA LYS A 83 10.82 -32.70 15.89
C LYS A 83 11.24 -31.23 15.81
N GLU A 84 11.94 -30.84 16.86
CA GLU A 84 13.04 -29.89 16.76
C GLU A 84 14.05 -30.40 15.73
N THR A 85 14.08 -29.76 14.56
CA THR A 85 15.20 -29.83 13.63
C THR A 85 15.87 -28.48 13.62
N SER A 86 16.81 -28.34 14.55
CA SER A 86 17.92 -27.40 14.47
C SER A 86 18.89 -27.87 13.36
N SER A 87 19.42 -26.88 12.63
CA SER A 87 20.49 -27.00 11.63
C SER A 87 20.01 -27.59 10.29
N ASP A 88 20.35 -27.08 9.11
CA ASP A 88 21.60 -26.48 8.67
C ASP A 88 21.41 -25.67 7.37
N GLN A 89 22.24 -24.64 7.21
CA GLN A 89 22.91 -24.24 5.96
C GLN A 89 22.09 -23.65 4.79
N GLN A 90 22.17 -22.31 4.75
CA GLN A 90 22.46 -21.48 3.57
C GLN A 90 22.41 -22.16 2.19
N SER A 91 21.41 -21.80 1.39
CA SER A 91 21.68 -21.55 -0.04
C SER A 91 22.05 -20.07 -0.18
N SER A 92 23.29 -19.81 -0.59
CA SER A 92 23.83 -18.48 -0.89
C SER A 92 23.31 -17.95 -2.23
N GLY A 93 22.00 -18.05 -2.46
CA GLY A 93 21.33 -17.20 -3.42
C GLY A 93 21.02 -15.89 -2.72
N SER A 94 21.66 -14.78 -3.11
CA SER A 94 21.23 -13.46 -2.64
C SER A 94 19.75 -13.29 -3.00
N LYS A 95 18.86 -13.43 -2.01
CA LYS A 95 17.42 -13.21 -2.18
C LYS A 95 17.23 -11.84 -2.83
N ARG A 96 16.41 -11.77 -3.87
CA ARG A 96 16.19 -10.53 -4.61
C ARG A 96 15.58 -9.51 -3.66
N LEU A 97 16.23 -8.35 -3.57
CA LEU A 97 15.77 -7.22 -2.77
C LEU A 97 14.80 -6.39 -3.60
N ARG A 98 13.73 -5.94 -2.96
CA ARG A 98 12.75 -5.01 -3.53
C ARG A 98 12.39 -3.92 -2.52
N GLN A 99 11.80 -2.83 -3.00
CA GLN A 99 11.26 -1.76 -2.17
C GLN A 99 10.11 -2.30 -1.29
N ARG A 100 10.11 -1.88 -0.02
CA ARG A 100 9.07 -2.19 0.96
C ARG A 100 7.79 -1.40 0.74
N TYR A 101 7.93 -0.13 0.37
CA TYR A 101 6.81 0.77 0.15
C TYR A 101 6.54 0.94 -1.35
N ALA A 102 5.27 0.90 -1.72
CA ALA A 102 4.79 1.11 -3.08
C ALA A 102 3.54 2.00 -3.07
N TYR A 103 3.18 2.56 -4.22
CA TYR A 103 1.94 3.32 -4.37
C TYR A 103 0.87 2.47 -5.02
N CYS A 104 -0.36 2.56 -4.52
CA CYS A 104 -1.51 1.86 -5.08
C CYS A 104 -2.00 2.54 -6.36
N GLU A 105 -2.31 1.80 -7.42
CA GLU A 105 -2.90 2.36 -8.64
C GLU A 105 -4.37 2.78 -8.48
N ASN A 106 -5.09 2.18 -7.52
CA ASN A 106 -6.52 2.40 -7.31
C ASN A 106 -6.82 3.56 -6.34
N CYS A 107 -6.00 3.74 -5.31
CA CYS A 107 -6.26 4.73 -4.25
C CYS A 107 -5.15 5.76 -4.06
N ASP A 108 -4.07 5.68 -4.86
CA ASP A 108 -2.90 6.58 -4.82
C ASP A 108 -2.17 6.69 -3.47
N LYS A 109 -2.52 5.85 -2.48
CA LYS A 109 -1.86 5.81 -1.17
C LYS A 109 -0.60 4.95 -1.22
N GLU A 110 0.42 5.39 -0.47
CA GLU A 110 1.59 4.56 -0.17
C GLU A 110 1.18 3.43 0.79
N PHE A 111 1.68 2.22 0.53
CA PHE A 111 1.43 1.05 1.37
C PHE A 111 2.69 0.19 1.54
N ASP A 112 2.76 -0.52 2.66
CA ASP A 112 3.78 -1.54 2.92
C ASP A 112 3.36 -2.85 2.26
N VAL A 113 4.15 -3.33 1.29
CA VAL A 113 3.82 -4.53 0.52
C VAL A 113 3.80 -5.80 1.38
N THR A 114 4.45 -5.79 2.55
CA THR A 114 4.42 -6.92 3.50
C THR A 114 3.16 -6.97 4.35
N GLN A 115 2.43 -5.85 4.45
CA GLN A 115 1.21 -5.71 5.25
C GLN A 115 -0.05 -5.62 4.38
N ASN A 116 0.07 -5.87 3.08
CA ASN A 116 -1.06 -5.79 2.15
C ASN A 116 -1.98 -7.01 2.34
N THR A 117 -3.22 -6.75 2.71
CA THR A 117 -4.29 -7.74 2.86
C THR A 117 -5.42 -7.46 1.87
N ASN A 118 -6.32 -8.42 1.66
CA ASN A 118 -7.52 -8.26 0.81
C ASN A 118 -8.49 -7.17 1.29
N THR A 119 -8.22 -6.52 2.42
CA THR A 119 -9.06 -5.45 2.98
C THR A 119 -8.32 -4.13 3.16
N SER A 120 -7.08 -4.03 2.68
CA SER A 120 -6.20 -2.88 2.90
C SER A 120 -6.54 -1.68 2.00
N CYS A 121 -6.94 -1.93 0.76
CA CYS A 121 -7.26 -0.89 -0.22
C CYS A 121 -8.77 -0.62 -0.23
N LYS A 122 -9.14 0.62 0.08
CA LYS A 122 -10.53 1.11 -0.02
C LYS A 122 -10.57 2.22 -1.07
N PHE A 123 -11.38 2.07 -2.11
CA PHE A 123 -11.44 3.00 -3.24
C PHE A 123 -12.79 2.93 -3.97
N HIS A 124 -13.01 3.92 -4.84
CA HIS A 124 -14.08 3.91 -5.84
C HIS A 124 -13.45 3.56 -7.19
N PRO A 125 -13.94 2.53 -7.91
CA PRO A 125 -13.35 2.10 -9.18
C PRO A 125 -13.69 3.03 -10.35
N ASP A 126 -14.82 3.73 -10.26
CA ASP A 126 -15.31 4.62 -11.30
C ASP A 126 -15.01 6.09 -10.98
N TYR A 127 -15.12 6.94 -11.99
CA TYR A 127 -14.95 8.39 -11.83
C TYR A 127 -16.12 9.00 -11.04
N CYS A 128 -15.85 10.13 -10.40
CA CYS A 128 -16.91 10.97 -9.86
C CYS A 128 -17.32 12.03 -10.87
N TYR A 129 -18.58 12.43 -10.81
CA TYR A 129 -19.13 13.57 -11.51
C TYR A 129 -19.68 14.59 -10.50
N PRO A 130 -19.72 15.88 -10.85
CA PRO A 130 -20.27 16.89 -9.95
C PRO A 130 -21.80 16.82 -9.89
N ASP A 131 -22.36 17.01 -8.70
CA ASP A 131 -23.78 17.04 -8.38
C ASP A 131 -24.37 18.40 -8.80
N GLY A 132 -25.19 18.40 -9.85
CA GLY A 132 -25.80 19.62 -10.39
C GLY A 132 -26.71 20.34 -9.38
N ASP A 133 -27.29 19.61 -8.42
CA ASP A 133 -28.11 20.19 -7.36
C ASP A 133 -27.26 20.84 -6.25
N PHE A 134 -25.96 20.54 -6.19
CA PHE A 134 -25.02 21.16 -5.27
C PHE A 134 -24.41 22.44 -5.85
N PHE A 135 -24.14 22.47 -7.16
CA PHE A 135 -23.49 23.58 -7.87
C PHE A 135 -24.48 24.47 -8.66
N VAL A 136 -25.71 24.64 -8.16
CA VAL A 136 -26.82 25.34 -8.86
C VAL A 136 -26.52 26.81 -9.20
N ASP A 137 -25.72 27.47 -8.38
CA ASP A 137 -25.37 28.89 -8.53
C ASP A 137 -24.08 29.12 -9.35
N ASP A 138 -23.44 28.05 -9.85
CA ASP A 138 -22.21 28.14 -10.63
C ASP A 138 -22.50 28.15 -12.14
N ASP A 139 -22.45 29.35 -12.74
CA ASP A 139 -22.68 29.60 -14.18
C ASP A 139 -21.74 28.77 -15.11
N GLN A 140 -20.69 28.15 -14.56
CA GLN A 140 -19.80 27.23 -15.27
C GLN A 140 -20.48 25.91 -15.62
N TYR A 141 -21.37 25.42 -14.76
CA TYR A 141 -22.11 24.17 -14.95
C TYR A 141 -23.16 24.29 -16.06
N ASP A 142 -23.82 25.44 -16.14
CA ASP A 142 -24.83 25.76 -17.15
C ASP A 142 -24.24 25.91 -18.57
N ASN A 143 -22.93 26.15 -18.67
CA ASN A 143 -22.22 26.28 -19.94
C ASN A 143 -21.64 24.94 -20.48
N GLY A 144 -21.87 23.82 -19.79
CA GLY A 144 -21.45 22.49 -20.20
C GLY A 144 -19.96 22.20 -20.02
N ASP A 145 -19.25 23.02 -19.24
CA ASP A 145 -17.87 22.76 -18.84
C ASP A 145 -17.90 21.98 -17.52
N TYR A 146 -17.90 20.65 -17.63
CA TYR A 146 -17.94 19.77 -16.47
C TYR A 146 -16.57 19.75 -15.77
N ASP A 147 -16.57 20.11 -14.49
CA ASP A 147 -15.40 19.92 -13.64
C ASP A 147 -15.03 18.42 -13.56
N LYS A 148 -13.77 18.10 -13.86
CA LYS A 148 -13.22 16.73 -13.82
C LYS A 148 -12.65 16.38 -12.44
N GLY A 149 -13.19 16.99 -11.38
CA GLY A 149 -12.73 16.78 -10.02
C GLY A 149 -11.65 17.76 -9.57
N GLU A 150 -11.47 18.90 -10.23
CA GLU A 150 -10.57 19.97 -9.76
C GLU A 150 -11.04 20.52 -8.41
N MET A 151 -12.35 20.66 -8.22
CA MET A 151 -12.95 21.07 -6.94
C MET A 151 -13.21 19.91 -5.96
N LEU A 152 -12.81 18.68 -6.29
CA LEU A 152 -13.09 17.48 -5.46
C LEU A 152 -12.48 17.58 -4.06
N GLU A 153 -11.28 18.19 -3.94
CA GLU A 153 -10.60 18.36 -2.66
C GLU A 153 -11.24 19.46 -1.80
N GLU A 154 -11.84 20.47 -2.44
CA GLU A 154 -12.47 21.60 -1.74
C GLU A 154 -13.93 21.30 -1.35
N PHE A 155 -14.67 20.62 -2.24
CA PHE A 155 -16.10 20.32 -2.07
C PHE A 155 -16.43 18.84 -2.34
N PRO A 156 -15.90 17.90 -1.54
CA PRO A 156 -16.11 16.46 -1.77
C PRO A 156 -17.59 16.04 -1.69
N GLU A 157 -18.42 16.75 -0.92
CA GLU A 157 -19.87 16.52 -0.86
C GLU A 157 -20.63 16.88 -2.15
N GLY A 158 -20.00 17.65 -3.04
CA GLY A 158 -20.55 18.05 -4.33
C GLY A 158 -20.26 17.04 -5.44
N TYR A 159 -19.57 15.94 -5.15
CA TYR A 159 -19.21 14.94 -6.15
C TYR A 159 -19.83 13.59 -5.84
N ILE A 160 -20.34 12.91 -6.86
CA ILE A 160 -20.97 11.60 -6.76
C ILE A 160 -20.19 10.60 -7.61
N TYR A 161 -19.88 9.43 -7.06
CA TYR A 161 -19.21 8.36 -7.79
C TYR A 161 -20.20 7.46 -8.53
N GLU A 162 -19.96 7.19 -9.82
CA GLU A 162 -20.83 6.33 -10.64
C GLU A 162 -20.96 4.90 -10.10
N CYS A 163 -19.91 4.37 -9.47
CA CYS A 163 -19.85 3.01 -8.95
C CYS A 163 -20.88 2.68 -7.85
N CYS A 164 -21.35 3.68 -7.09
CA CYS A 164 -22.19 3.44 -5.92
C CYS A 164 -23.15 4.57 -5.56
N GLU A 165 -23.19 5.64 -6.36
CA GLU A 165 -24.01 6.85 -6.15
C GLU A 165 -23.75 7.57 -4.81
N LYS A 166 -22.67 7.19 -4.11
CA LYS A 166 -22.24 7.87 -2.88
C LYS A 166 -21.44 9.12 -3.22
N ARG A 167 -21.48 10.06 -2.28
CA ARG A 167 -20.70 11.29 -2.37
C ARG A 167 -19.23 11.05 -2.05
N ALA A 168 -18.34 11.91 -2.52
CA ALA A 168 -16.91 11.72 -2.35
C ALA A 168 -16.40 11.90 -0.92
N ASN A 169 -17.21 12.49 -0.04
CA ASN A 169 -16.96 12.54 1.40
C ASN A 169 -17.42 11.27 2.16
N GLU A 170 -18.07 10.32 1.48
CA GLU A 170 -18.52 9.07 2.07
C GLU A 170 -17.47 7.95 1.97
N GLU A 171 -17.75 6.82 2.64
CA GLU A 171 -16.85 5.68 2.60
C GLU A 171 -16.79 5.02 1.20
N PRO A 172 -15.58 4.62 0.75
CA PRO A 172 -15.40 3.91 -0.51
C PRO A 172 -16.25 2.64 -0.62
N CYS A 173 -16.72 2.34 -1.82
CA CYS A 173 -17.58 1.18 -2.07
C CYS A 173 -16.81 -0.13 -2.29
N THR A 174 -15.54 -0.06 -2.68
CA THR A 174 -14.74 -1.24 -3.00
C THR A 174 -13.63 -1.44 -1.98
N ILE A 175 -13.51 -2.68 -1.51
CA ILE A 175 -12.48 -3.14 -0.59
C ILE A 175 -11.72 -4.26 -1.28
N ASP A 176 -10.41 -4.09 -1.46
CA ASP A 176 -9.52 -5.08 -2.10
C ASP A 176 -8.10 -4.96 -1.49
N LYS A 177 -7.15 -5.76 -1.98
CA LYS A 177 -5.72 -5.52 -1.77
C LYS A 177 -5.23 -4.32 -2.59
N HIS A 178 -4.17 -3.68 -2.11
CA HIS A 178 -3.49 -2.67 -2.92
C HIS A 178 -2.86 -3.32 -4.14
N ARG A 179 -2.99 -2.65 -5.29
CA ARG A 179 -2.32 -3.03 -6.54
C ARG A 179 -1.18 -2.07 -6.79
N GLU A 180 0.04 -2.60 -6.87
CA GLU A 180 1.25 -1.79 -7.06
C GLU A 180 1.21 -1.06 -8.41
N ARG A 181 1.41 0.25 -8.40
CA ARG A 181 1.65 1.02 -9.63
C ARG A 181 3.00 0.61 -10.22
N ILE A 182 2.99 -0.34 -11.17
CA ILE A 182 4.21 -0.79 -11.85
C ILE A 182 4.63 0.28 -12.86
N SER A 183 5.72 0.99 -12.58
CA SER A 183 6.37 1.79 -13.61
C SER A 183 7.05 0.86 -14.61
N THR A 184 6.55 0.83 -15.85
CA THR A 184 7.09 0.04 -16.98
C THR A 184 8.55 0.34 -17.33
N LYS A 185 9.19 1.32 -16.66
CA LYS A 185 10.61 1.64 -16.78
C LYS A 185 11.56 0.67 -16.08
N ARG A 186 11.07 -0.43 -15.48
CA ARG A 186 11.92 -1.58 -15.12
C ARG A 186 12.33 -2.37 -16.38
N GLN A 187 12.97 -1.70 -17.35
CA GLN A 187 13.55 -2.35 -18.52
C GLN A 187 15.08 -2.18 -18.48
N LYS A 188 15.71 -3.31 -18.17
CA LYS A 188 17.11 -3.71 -18.41
C LYS A 188 18.20 -2.91 -17.69
N VAL A 189 18.74 -3.58 -16.66
CA VAL A 189 20.16 -3.51 -16.26
C VAL A 189 21.04 -3.83 -17.47
#